data_AF-A0A9E6TPS6-F1
#
_entry.id   AF-A0A9E6TPS6-F1
#
_cell.length_a   1.000
_cell.length_b   1.000
_cell.length_c   1.000
_cell.angle_alpha   90.00
_cell.angle_beta   90.00
_cell.angle_gamma   90.00
#
_symmetry.space_group_name_H-M   'P 1'
#
loop_
_entity.id
_entity.type
_entity.pdbx_description
1 polymer ?
#
loop_
_entity_poly.entity_id
_entity_poly.type
_entity_poly.pdbx_seq_one_letter_code
_entity_poly.pdbx_strand_id
1 'polypeptide(L)'
;MRTLNTLLLGFALALSSAAYSTENDAVTQEWMHLIKADFPKGCVTQLTPYLSTTGANGVRTSAWLVQTCQGSYEYGASYRPAATRSNGKLISVSRGRKLNMPPAQLKRLYSL
;
A
#
# COMPACT_ATOMS: atom_id res chain seq x y z
N MET A 1 -37.98 48.24 -10.48
CA MET A 1 -36.55 47.85 -10.64
C MET A 1 -36.44 46.39 -10.26
N ARG A 2 -35.85 45.58 -11.15
CA ARG A 2 -35.85 44.11 -11.11
C ARG A 2 -34.84 43.62 -10.06
N THR A 3 -35.33 42.90 -9.06
CA THR A 3 -34.54 41.98 -8.23
C THR A 3 -34.49 40.61 -8.90
N LEU A 4 -33.47 39.83 -8.55
CA LEU A 4 -33.03 38.54 -9.11
C LEU A 4 -32.15 38.63 -10.36
N ASN A 5 -30.85 38.41 -10.17
CA ASN A 5 -30.14 37.46 -11.03
C ASN A 5 -28.89 36.88 -10.34
N THR A 6 -28.80 35.55 -10.40
CA THR A 6 -27.56 34.75 -10.47
C THR A 6 -26.45 35.02 -9.45
N LEU A 7 -26.47 34.25 -8.36
CA LEU A 7 -25.27 33.63 -7.81
C LEU A 7 -25.64 32.20 -7.38
N LEU A 8 -26.07 31.44 -8.39
CA LEU A 8 -26.25 30.00 -8.33
C LEU A 8 -24.87 29.33 -8.20
N LEU A 9 -24.81 28.36 -7.29
CA LEU A 9 -24.07 27.10 -7.46
C LEU A 9 -22.56 27.22 -7.77
N GLY A 10 -21.78 27.62 -6.77
CA GLY A 10 -20.32 27.46 -6.76
C GLY A 10 -19.79 26.40 -5.78
N PHE A 11 -20.66 25.58 -5.18
CA PHE A 11 -20.29 24.62 -4.13
C PHE A 11 -20.60 23.17 -4.48
N ALA A 12 -20.51 22.83 -5.77
CA ALA A 12 -20.51 21.45 -6.24
C ALA A 12 -19.11 21.14 -6.78
N LEU A 13 -18.57 19.98 -6.42
CA LEU A 13 -17.27 19.41 -6.81
C LEU A 13 -16.07 19.75 -5.90
N ALA A 14 -16.15 19.33 -4.65
CA ALA A 14 -14.95 19.09 -3.84
C ALA A 14 -15.04 17.78 -3.04
N LEU A 15 -15.54 16.69 -3.64
CA LEU A 15 -15.40 15.33 -3.10
C LEU A 15 -15.41 14.31 -4.24
N SER A 16 -14.36 14.34 -5.06
CA SER A 16 -14.13 13.27 -6.04
C SER A 16 -12.63 13.06 -6.17
N SER A 17 -12.07 12.24 -5.27
CA SER A 17 -10.90 11.36 -5.48
C SER A 17 -10.06 11.17 -4.20
N ALA A 18 -10.53 10.28 -3.32
CA ALA A 18 -9.64 9.42 -2.55
C ALA A 18 -10.41 8.16 -2.12
N ALA A 19 -11.06 7.50 -3.08
CA ALA A 19 -11.45 6.10 -2.90
C ALA A 19 -10.20 5.23 -3.12
N TYR A 20 -9.27 5.24 -2.17
CA TYR A 20 -8.31 4.14 -2.01
C TYR A 20 -8.87 3.18 -0.96
N SER A 21 -9.97 2.51 -1.31
CA SER A 21 -10.53 1.41 -0.54
C SER A 21 -9.89 0.11 -0.99
N THR A 22 -8.72 -0.23 -0.47
CA THR A 22 -7.99 -1.52 -0.59
C THR A 22 -6.75 -1.39 0.29
N GLU A 23 -6.44 -2.15 1.35
CA GLU A 23 -6.78 -3.49 1.81
C GLU A 23 -6.69 -3.47 3.37
N ASN A 24 -7.79 -3.70 4.10
CA ASN A 24 -7.77 -3.85 5.56
C ASN A 24 -8.19 -5.26 5.97
N ASP A 25 -7.78 -6.25 5.18
CA ASP A 25 -8.02 -7.65 5.50
C ASP A 25 -6.88 -8.22 6.35
N ALA A 26 -7.15 -9.33 7.04
CA ALA A 26 -6.22 -9.93 7.99
C ALA A 26 -4.85 -10.29 7.36
N VAL A 27 -4.81 -10.65 6.07
CA VAL A 27 -3.55 -10.98 5.38
C VAL A 27 -2.70 -9.73 5.21
N THR A 28 -3.31 -8.63 4.77
CA THR A 28 -2.61 -7.35 4.59
C THR A 28 -2.10 -6.81 5.92
N GLN A 29 -2.91 -6.89 6.98
CA GLN A 29 -2.49 -6.50 8.33
C GLN A 29 -1.30 -7.32 8.83
N GLU A 30 -1.30 -8.64 8.59
CA GLU A 30 -0.18 -9.50 8.96
C GLU A 30 1.08 -9.19 8.12
N TRP A 31 0.95 -8.91 6.81
CA TRP A 31 2.08 -8.44 6.02
C TRP A 31 2.66 -7.15 6.59
N MET A 32 1.83 -6.16 6.92
CA MET A 32 2.28 -4.92 7.54
C MET A 32 2.96 -5.16 8.89
N HIS A 33 2.43 -6.08 9.70
CA HIS A 33 3.02 -6.46 10.99
C HIS A 33 4.42 -7.04 10.80
N LEU A 34 4.56 -8.04 9.92
CA LEU A 34 5.83 -8.68 9.62
C LEU A 34 6.86 -7.71 9.03
N ILE A 35 6.45 -6.82 8.11
CA ILE A 35 7.35 -5.78 7.56
C ILE A 35 7.82 -4.83 8.66
N LYS A 36 6.94 -4.42 9.59
CA LYS A 36 7.35 -3.53 10.69
C LYS A 36 8.31 -4.22 11.67
N ALA A 37 8.15 -5.53 11.89
CA ALA A 37 8.99 -6.31 12.79
C ALA A 37 10.46 -6.42 12.34
N ASP A 38 10.72 -6.24 11.03
CA ASP A 38 12.06 -6.22 10.44
C ASP A 38 12.89 -4.97 10.80
N PHE A 39 12.30 -3.98 11.47
CA PHE A 39 12.94 -2.71 11.81
C PHE A 39 12.78 -2.35 13.30
N PRO A 40 13.66 -1.50 13.86
CA PRO A 40 13.47 -0.97 15.20
C PRO A 40 12.12 -0.26 15.35
N LYS A 41 11.53 -0.33 16.54
CA LYS A 41 10.25 0.32 16.86
C LYS A 41 10.29 1.81 16.50
N GLY A 42 9.31 2.27 15.73
CA GLY A 42 9.20 3.66 15.27
C GLY A 42 10.05 4.03 14.05
N CYS A 43 10.86 3.10 13.51
CA CYS A 43 11.68 3.40 12.34
C CYS A 43 10.88 3.44 11.05
N VAL A 44 9.82 2.64 10.91
CA VAL A 44 8.98 2.64 9.70
C VAL A 44 8.04 3.84 9.73
N THR A 45 8.19 4.74 8.75
CA THR A 45 7.41 5.98 8.64
C THR A 45 6.26 5.86 7.64
N GLN A 46 6.43 5.04 6.60
CA GLN A 46 5.40 4.80 5.59
C GLN A 46 5.47 3.37 5.06
N LEU A 47 4.31 2.73 4.89
CA LEU A 47 4.13 1.50 4.14
C LEU A 47 3.13 1.76 3.02
N THR A 48 3.51 1.49 1.78
CA THR A 48 2.65 1.73 0.63
C THR A 48 2.69 0.51 -0.29
N PRO A 49 1.60 -0.26 -0.39
CA PRO A 49 1.49 -1.29 -1.41
C PRO A 49 1.35 -0.60 -2.77
N TYR A 50 2.08 -1.07 -3.78
CA TYR A 50 2.02 -0.51 -5.15
C TYR A 50 1.69 -1.56 -6.22
N LEU A 51 1.68 -2.83 -5.84
CA LEU A 51 1.23 -3.93 -6.69
C LEU A 51 0.57 -4.97 -5.81
N SER A 52 -0.63 -5.42 -6.15
CA SER A 52 -1.32 -6.53 -5.47
C SER A 52 -1.94 -7.44 -6.52
N THR A 53 -1.89 -8.75 -6.28
CA THR A 53 -2.44 -9.76 -7.19
C THR A 53 -3.08 -10.87 -6.38
N THR A 54 -4.27 -11.29 -6.81
CA THR A 54 -4.99 -12.44 -6.25
C THR A 54 -5.22 -13.45 -7.35
N GLY A 55 -4.65 -14.65 -7.20
CA GLY A 55 -4.87 -15.77 -8.10
C GLY A 55 -6.19 -16.49 -7.83
N ALA A 56 -6.72 -17.19 -8.84
CA ALA A 56 -7.97 -17.96 -8.73
C ALA A 56 -7.93 -19.07 -7.66
N ASN A 57 -6.73 -19.52 -7.28
CA ASN A 57 -6.49 -20.48 -6.21
C ASN A 57 -6.38 -19.84 -4.81
N GLY A 58 -6.71 -18.56 -4.67
CA GLY A 58 -6.66 -17.80 -3.41
C GLY A 58 -5.25 -17.39 -2.98
N VAL A 59 -4.21 -17.70 -3.77
CA VAL A 59 -2.86 -17.16 -3.56
C VAL A 59 -2.91 -15.65 -3.73
N ARG A 60 -2.27 -14.92 -2.83
CA ARG A 60 -2.13 -13.47 -2.92
C ARG A 60 -0.66 -13.09 -2.86
N THR A 61 -0.29 -12.11 -3.66
CA THR A 61 1.05 -11.53 -3.65
C THR A 61 0.94 -10.02 -3.71
N SER A 62 1.84 -9.32 -3.02
CA SER A 62 1.86 -7.86 -3.01
C SER A 62 3.30 -7.34 -2.96
N ALA A 63 3.54 -6.19 -3.58
CA ALA A 63 4.81 -5.48 -3.51
C ALA A 63 4.61 -4.15 -2.78
N TRP A 64 5.54 -3.86 -1.87
CA TRP A 64 5.44 -2.76 -0.92
C TRP A 64 6.67 -1.86 -1.01
N LEU A 65 6.41 -0.55 -1.02
CA LEU A 65 7.41 0.46 -0.73
C LEU A 65 7.38 0.76 0.77
N VAL A 66 8.52 0.59 1.43
CA VAL A 66 8.66 0.78 2.87
C VAL A 66 9.65 1.91 3.11
N GLN A 67 9.17 3.04 3.63
CA GLN A 67 10.02 4.16 4.02
C GLN A 67 10.36 4.03 5.51
N THR A 68 11.64 4.16 5.82
CA THR A 68 12.15 4.02 7.18
C THR A 68 13.15 5.10 7.52
N CYS A 69 13.48 5.19 8.81
CA CYS A 69 14.55 6.02 9.35
C CYS A 69 15.94 5.71 8.76
N GLN A 70 16.14 4.53 8.15
CA GLN A 70 17.39 4.08 7.54
C GLN A 70 17.39 4.19 6.00
N GLY A 71 16.32 4.71 5.42
CA GLY A 71 16.09 4.79 3.97
C GLY A 71 14.89 3.96 3.53
N SER A 72 14.71 3.85 2.21
CA SER A 72 13.57 3.16 1.61
C SER A 72 13.94 1.76 1.12
N TYR A 73 13.00 0.83 1.23
CA TYR A 73 13.17 -0.57 0.85
C TYR A 73 11.97 -1.04 0.04
N GLU A 74 12.23 -1.96 -0.88
CA GLU A 74 11.18 -2.73 -1.54
C GLU A 74 10.93 -4.02 -0.76
N TYR A 75 9.68 -4.43 -0.65
CA TYR A 75 9.27 -5.67 0.01
C TYR A 75 8.34 -6.47 -0.88
N GLY A 76 8.58 -7.78 -0.96
CA GLY A 76 7.64 -8.74 -1.52
C GLY A 76 6.87 -9.43 -0.40
N ALA A 77 5.56 -9.54 -0.54
CA ALA A 77 4.66 -10.19 0.39
C ALA A 77 3.85 -11.27 -0.31
N SER A 78 3.58 -12.38 0.38
CA SER A 78 2.81 -13.49 -0.17
C SER A 78 1.92 -14.15 0.88
N TYR A 79 0.78 -14.63 0.42
CA TYR A 79 -0.14 -15.49 1.14
C TYR A 79 -0.45 -16.71 0.29
N ARG A 80 -0.28 -17.90 0.86
CA ARG A 80 -0.49 -19.18 0.18
C ARG A 80 -1.44 -20.05 1.00
N PRO A 81 -2.72 -20.15 0.63
CA PRO A 81 -3.69 -21.02 1.29
C PRO A 81 -3.16 -22.44 1.44
N ALA A 82 -3.58 -23.14 2.50
CA ALA A 82 -3.12 -24.50 2.81
C ALA A 82 -3.24 -25.46 1.61
N ALA A 83 -4.33 -25.37 0.83
CA ALA A 83 -4.56 -26.19 -0.37
C ALA A 83 -3.54 -25.97 -1.50
N THR A 84 -2.80 -24.86 -1.49
CA THR A 84 -1.82 -24.49 -2.52
C THR A 84 -0.37 -24.58 -2.03
N ARG A 85 -0.17 -25.01 -0.77
CA ARG A 85 1.10 -24.90 -0.06
C ARG A 85 1.86 -26.22 -0.16
N SER A 86 3.01 -26.21 -0.84
CA SER A 86 3.88 -27.39 -0.93
C SER A 86 4.80 -27.58 0.28
N ASN A 87 5.34 -26.49 0.88
CA ASN A 87 6.10 -26.48 2.16
C ASN A 87 6.40 -25.06 2.69
N GLY A 88 5.61 -24.04 2.31
CA GLY A 88 5.87 -22.63 2.64
C GLY A 88 5.20 -22.11 3.91
N LYS A 89 5.55 -20.88 4.32
CA LYS A 89 4.75 -20.13 5.31
C LYS A 89 3.40 -19.73 4.70
N LEU A 90 2.35 -19.71 5.53
CA LEU A 90 1.00 -19.30 5.11
C LEU A 90 0.99 -17.83 4.68
N ILE A 91 1.62 -16.97 5.48
CA ILE A 91 1.85 -15.56 5.22
C ILE A 91 3.35 -15.32 5.38
N SER A 92 3.96 -14.60 4.44
CA SER A 92 5.36 -14.23 4.51
C SER A 92 5.65 -12.92 3.82
N VAL A 93 6.70 -12.26 4.28
CA VAL A 93 7.28 -11.08 3.64
C VAL A 93 8.78 -11.32 3.44
N SER A 94 9.35 -10.63 2.46
CA SER A 94 10.76 -10.68 2.14
C SER A 94 11.25 -9.28 1.81
N ARG A 95 12.33 -8.87 2.46
CA ARG A 95 13.02 -7.63 2.12
C ARG A 95 13.73 -7.81 0.79
N GLY A 96 13.38 -6.97 -0.17
CA GLY A 96 14.08 -6.83 -1.44
C GLY A 96 15.28 -5.88 -1.31
N ARG A 97 15.56 -5.15 -2.38
CA ARG A 97 16.67 -4.18 -2.40
C ARG A 97 16.36 -2.91 -1.61
N LYS A 98 17.41 -2.29 -1.09
CA LYS A 98 17.36 -0.89 -0.65
C LYS A 98 17.23 0.02 -1.87
N LEU A 99 16.36 1.02 -1.77
CA LEU A 99 16.10 1.99 -2.84
C LEU A 99 16.90 3.26 -2.55
N ASN A 100 17.95 3.50 -3.35
CA ASN A 100 18.82 4.66 -3.22
C ASN A 100 18.22 5.88 -3.95
N MET A 101 17.01 6.28 -3.56
CA MET A 101 16.31 7.42 -4.15
C MET A 101 15.61 8.26 -3.07
N PRO A 102 15.48 9.58 -3.26
CA PRO A 102 14.70 10.41 -2.35
C PRO A 102 13.21 10.01 -2.33
N PRO A 103 12.51 10.18 -1.20
CA PRO A 103 11.07 9.88 -1.07
C PRO A 103 10.18 10.49 -2.16
N ALA A 104 10.49 11.70 -2.62
CA ALA A 104 9.74 12.38 -3.68
C ALA A 104 9.83 11.66 -5.04
N GLN A 105 10.99 11.10 -5.38
CA GLN A 105 11.16 10.32 -6.62
C GLN A 105 10.46 8.96 -6.51
N LEU A 106 10.57 8.32 -5.35
CA LEU A 106 9.86 7.07 -5.08
C LEU A 106 8.35 7.26 -5.16
N LYS A 107 7.82 8.36 -4.61
CA LYS A 107 6.41 8.70 -4.75
C LYS A 107 6.02 8.78 -6.23
N ARG A 108 6.82 9.41 -7.10
CA ARG A 108 6.50 9.48 -8.54
C ARG A 108 6.54 8.12 -9.24
N LEU A 109 7.46 7.24 -8.87
CA LEU A 109 7.61 5.92 -9.49
C LEU A 109 6.51 4.94 -9.07
N TYR A 110 6.03 5.06 -7.82
CA TYR A 110 5.12 4.10 -7.20
C TYR A 110 3.72 4.65 -6.89
N SER A 111 3.44 5.93 -7.21
CA SER A 111 2.06 6.46 -7.24
C SER A 111 1.53 6.28 -8.66
N LEU A 112 0.86 5.15 -8.90
CA LEU A 112 0.00 4.94 -10.07
C LEU A 112 -1.37 5.53 -9.79
#